data_AF-A0A813HMK6-F1
#
_entry.id   AF-A0A813HMK6-F1
#
_cell.length_a   1.000
_cell.length_b   1.000
_cell.length_c   1.000
_cell.angle_alpha   90.00
_cell.angle_beta   90.00
_cell.angle_gamma   90.00
#
_symmetry.space_group_name_H-M   'P 1'
#
loop_
_entity.id
_entity.type
_entity.pdbx_description
1 polymer ?
#
loop_
_entity_poly.entity_id
_entity_poly.type
_entity_poly.pdbx_seq_one_letter_code
_entity_poly.pdbx_strand_id
1 'polypeptide(L)'
;SLTASCVSLPTINGNGAADSTAEGSPSESSTAAPTSEKASFEMQRDHTLLMKQADVRRDVVMMLLFAISTGMSMYNGLKCISFHYDPKLLAAQGTLQASIIFFINLEYFMLKDFLKKLTEEKGELIAHLHMHPLFFDTGLKCHRCDVCSDATKGPHYIAYRCRTCDFDLCPRCYKQKDKQSSK
;
A
#
# COMPACT_ATOMS: atom_id res chain seq x y z
N SER A 1 6.28 -0.16 20.80
CA SER A 1 7.14 0.45 19.77
C SER A 1 8.60 0.16 20.07
N LEU A 2 9.17 -0.84 19.40
CA LEU A 2 10.59 -1.18 19.44
C LEU A 2 11.22 -0.66 18.15
N THR A 3 11.96 0.45 18.23
CA THR A 3 12.76 0.98 17.12
C THR A 3 14.07 0.22 17.06
N ALA A 4 14.15 -0.80 16.21
CA ALA A 4 15.41 -1.45 15.86
C ALA A 4 16.25 -0.49 15.00
N SER A 5 17.23 0.15 15.61
CA SER A 5 18.26 0.93 14.91
C SER A 5 19.27 -0.02 14.27
N CYS A 6 19.21 -0.19 12.95
CA CYS A 6 20.27 -0.86 12.20
C CYS A 6 21.52 0.04 12.16
N VAL A 7 22.48 -0.27 13.02
CA VAL A 7 23.83 0.31 13.03
C VAL A 7 24.55 -0.15 11.76
N SER A 8 24.95 0.79 10.92
CA SER A 8 25.79 0.53 9.75
C SER A 8 27.25 0.50 10.19
N LEU A 9 27.92 -0.65 10.06
CA LEU A 9 29.37 -0.73 10.28
C LEU A 9 30.12 -0.07 9.10
N PRO A 10 31.13 0.79 9.36
CA PRO A 10 32.04 1.25 8.32
C PRO A 10 33.05 0.14 7.99
N THR A 11 33.11 -0.25 6.72
CA THR A 11 34.16 -1.13 6.19
C THR A 11 35.47 -0.36 6.09
N ILE A 12 36.50 -0.88 6.75
CA ILE A 12 37.86 -0.34 6.81
C ILE A 12 38.53 -0.43 5.43
N ASN A 13 39.13 0.69 5.05
CA ASN A 13 39.85 0.95 3.81
C ASN A 13 41.23 0.25 3.86
N GLY A 14 41.50 -0.67 2.94
CA GLY A 14 42.80 -1.31 2.76
C GLY A 14 43.50 -0.76 1.52
N ASN A 15 44.48 0.12 1.73
CA ASN A 15 45.39 0.61 0.68
C ASN A 15 46.28 -0.54 0.20
N GLY A 16 46.25 -0.82 -1.09
CA GLY A 16 47.21 -1.66 -1.80
C GLY A 16 47.58 -0.99 -3.11
N ALA A 17 48.73 -0.31 -3.12
CA ALA A 17 49.32 0.30 -4.29
C ALA A 17 49.90 -0.79 -5.22
N ALA A 18 49.54 -0.76 -6.49
CA ALA A 18 50.37 -1.30 -7.57
C ALA A 18 50.09 -0.52 -8.85
N ASP A 19 51.15 0.15 -9.26
CA ASP A 19 51.41 0.89 -10.50
C ASP A 19 51.24 -0.01 -11.73
N SER A 20 50.59 0.50 -12.80
CA SER A 20 50.80 0.06 -14.19
C SER A 20 49.99 0.91 -15.17
N THR A 21 50.75 1.75 -15.87
CA THR A 21 50.46 2.56 -17.04
C THR A 21 49.99 1.73 -18.24
N ALA A 22 48.88 2.10 -18.88
CA ALA A 22 48.64 1.79 -20.29
C ALA A 22 47.63 2.78 -20.90
N GLU A 23 48.09 3.49 -21.93
CA GLU A 23 47.32 4.36 -22.82
C GLU A 23 46.26 3.55 -23.61
N GLY A 24 45.09 4.14 -23.85
CA GLY A 24 44.08 3.51 -24.71
C GLY A 24 42.74 4.24 -24.79
N SER A 25 42.64 5.13 -25.79
CA SER A 25 41.43 5.54 -26.53
C SER A 25 40.32 6.35 -25.84
N PRO A 26 39.96 7.54 -26.38
CA PRO A 26 38.75 8.26 -26.00
C PRO A 26 37.54 7.55 -26.62
N SER A 27 36.88 6.71 -25.84
CA SER A 27 35.60 6.12 -26.23
C SER A 27 34.50 7.13 -25.92
N GLU A 28 33.89 7.67 -26.98
CA GLU A 28 32.81 8.66 -26.94
C GLU A 28 31.69 8.24 -25.99
N SER A 29 31.48 9.07 -24.98
CA SER A 29 30.39 8.94 -24.02
C SER A 29 29.06 9.25 -24.72
N SER A 30 28.33 8.22 -25.10
CA SER A 30 26.91 8.32 -25.44
C SER A 30 26.11 8.53 -24.15
N THR A 31 26.04 9.79 -23.71
CA THR A 31 25.42 10.22 -22.46
C THR A 31 24.09 10.93 -22.78
N ALA A 32 23.03 10.20 -23.15
CA ALA A 32 21.75 10.84 -23.49
C ALA A 32 20.46 10.04 -23.19
N ALA A 33 20.49 9.00 -22.34
CA ALA A 33 19.30 8.22 -21.98
C ALA A 33 18.80 8.21 -20.50
N PRO A 34 19.33 8.98 -19.52
CA PRO A 34 18.92 8.82 -18.12
C PRO A 34 17.60 9.50 -17.70
N THR A 35 16.96 10.30 -18.56
CA THR A 35 15.79 11.12 -18.18
C THR A 35 14.48 10.33 -18.11
N SER A 36 14.27 9.37 -19.00
CA SER A 36 13.02 8.59 -19.07
C SER A 36 12.83 7.66 -17.87
N GLU A 37 13.92 7.02 -17.41
CA GLU A 37 13.84 6.08 -16.29
C GLU A 37 13.48 6.74 -14.97
N LYS A 38 14.05 7.93 -14.73
CA LYS A 38 13.77 8.71 -13.53
C LYS A 38 12.30 9.14 -13.47
N ALA A 39 11.72 9.53 -14.62
CA ALA A 39 10.32 9.92 -14.71
C ALA A 39 9.34 8.78 -14.36
N SER A 40 9.59 7.55 -14.84
CA SER A 40 8.74 6.39 -14.49
C SER A 40 8.72 6.09 -12.99
N PHE A 41 9.86 6.27 -12.31
CA PHE A 41 9.96 6.07 -10.86
C PHE A 41 9.29 7.19 -10.07
N GLU A 42 9.46 8.44 -10.49
CA GLU A 42 8.78 9.58 -9.86
C GLU A 42 7.25 9.42 -9.98
N MET A 43 6.76 8.99 -11.13
CA MET A 43 5.33 8.71 -11.35
C MET A 43 4.80 7.59 -10.43
N GLN A 44 5.52 6.47 -10.26
CA GLN A 44 5.13 5.40 -9.35
C GLN A 44 5.11 5.86 -7.88
N ARG A 45 6.13 6.62 -7.47
CA ARG A 45 6.21 7.18 -6.12
C ARG A 45 5.03 8.10 -5.84
N ASP A 46 4.75 9.02 -6.76
CA ASP A 46 3.66 9.98 -6.61
C ASP A 46 2.31 9.25 -6.59
N HIS A 47 2.15 8.19 -7.38
CA HIS A 47 0.98 7.30 -7.30
C HIS A 47 0.82 6.67 -5.91
N THR A 48 1.89 6.13 -5.31
CA THR A 48 1.83 5.56 -3.95
C THR A 48 1.50 6.61 -2.89
N LEU A 49 2.03 7.82 -3.01
CA LEU A 49 1.68 8.92 -2.10
C LEU A 49 0.21 9.32 -2.24
N LEU A 50 -0.31 9.38 -3.47
CA LEU A 50 -1.73 9.64 -3.73
C LEU A 50 -2.63 8.52 -3.17
N MET A 51 -2.20 7.26 -3.26
CA MET A 51 -2.91 6.12 -2.66
C MET A 51 -2.93 6.22 -1.13
N LYS A 52 -1.81 6.55 -0.48
CA LYS A 52 -1.78 6.80 0.97
C LYS A 52 -2.74 7.91 1.40
N GLN A 53 -2.84 8.99 0.62
CA GLN A 53 -3.82 10.04 0.87
C GLN A 53 -5.27 9.58 0.61
N ALA A 54 -5.48 8.68 -0.35
CA ALA A 54 -6.79 8.09 -0.60
C ALA A 54 -7.24 7.21 0.57
N ASP A 55 -6.33 6.47 1.20
CA ASP A 55 -6.61 5.67 2.40
C ASP A 55 -7.09 6.54 3.57
N VAL A 56 -6.38 7.64 3.86
CA VAL A 56 -6.80 8.58 4.91
C VAL A 56 -8.17 9.17 4.59
N ARG A 57 -8.41 9.58 3.33
CA ARG A 57 -9.71 10.11 2.91
C ARG A 57 -10.82 9.06 3.05
N ARG A 58 -10.55 7.80 2.69
CA ARG A 58 -11.49 6.69 2.87
C ARG A 58 -11.83 6.51 4.34
N ASP A 59 -10.85 6.49 5.22
CA ASP A 59 -11.07 6.27 6.66
C ASP A 59 -11.88 7.44 7.28
N VAL A 60 -11.63 8.68 6.83
CA VAL A 60 -12.45 9.85 7.22
C VAL A 60 -13.90 9.71 6.73
N VAL A 61 -14.11 9.31 5.46
CA VAL A 61 -15.46 9.09 4.92
C VAL A 61 -16.18 7.97 5.69
N MET A 62 -15.48 6.89 6.04
CA MET A 62 -16.04 5.81 6.86
C MET A 62 -16.47 6.29 8.25
N MET A 63 -15.63 7.09 8.91
CA MET A 63 -15.94 7.65 10.22
C MET A 63 -17.17 8.56 10.15
N LEU A 64 -17.27 9.40 9.11
CA LEU A 64 -18.42 10.28 8.89
C LEU A 64 -19.71 9.47 8.69
N LEU A 65 -19.69 8.46 7.81
CA LEU A 65 -20.83 7.59 7.56
C LEU A 65 -21.28 6.84 8.82
N PHE A 66 -20.32 6.35 9.60
CA PHE A 66 -20.60 5.72 10.90
C PHE A 66 -21.29 6.69 11.88
N ALA A 67 -20.81 7.92 11.97
CA ALA A 67 -21.39 8.94 12.84
C ALA A 67 -22.82 9.30 12.42
N ILE A 68 -23.08 9.47 11.12
CA ILE A 68 -24.42 9.73 10.57
C ILE A 68 -25.36 8.55 10.87
N SER A 69 -24.93 7.33 10.59
CA SER A 69 -25.70 6.10 10.84
C SER A 69 -26.06 5.92 12.33
N THR A 70 -25.10 6.17 13.21
CA THR A 70 -25.30 6.12 14.67
C THR A 70 -26.27 7.21 15.12
N GLY A 71 -26.11 8.44 14.62
CA GLY A 71 -27.01 9.55 14.92
C GLY A 71 -28.45 9.29 14.50
N MET A 72 -28.65 8.74 13.29
CA MET A 72 -29.98 8.35 12.79
C MET A 72 -30.60 7.23 13.63
N SER A 73 -29.80 6.23 14.04
CA SER A 73 -30.27 5.14 14.91
C SER A 73 -30.69 5.66 16.29
N MET A 74 -29.90 6.57 16.88
CA MET A 74 -30.22 7.20 18.16
C MET A 74 -31.49 8.06 18.05
N TYR A 75 -31.62 8.87 17.01
CA TYR A 75 -32.82 9.68 16.75
C TYR A 75 -34.07 8.81 16.61
N ASN A 76 -33.99 7.70 15.87
CA ASN A 76 -35.08 6.74 15.76
C ASN A 76 -35.45 6.13 17.11
N GLY A 77 -34.45 5.81 17.96
CA GLY A 77 -34.67 5.33 19.32
C GLY A 77 -35.39 6.34 20.22
N LEU A 78 -35.02 7.62 20.15
CA LEU A 78 -35.70 8.70 20.89
C LEU A 78 -37.14 8.89 20.41
N LYS A 79 -37.37 8.86 19.09
CA LYS A 79 -38.71 8.90 18.50
C LYS A 79 -39.59 7.75 18.98
N CYS A 80 -39.03 6.57 19.23
CA CYS A 80 -39.80 5.46 19.77
C CYS A 80 -40.42 5.77 21.13
N ILE A 81 -39.68 6.46 21.99
CA ILE A 81 -40.14 6.77 23.35
C ILE A 81 -41.25 7.83 23.31
N SER A 82 -41.17 8.75 22.35
CA SER A 82 -42.09 9.88 22.27
C SER A 82 -43.43 9.55 21.58
N PHE A 83 -43.53 8.46 20.84
CA PHE A 83 -44.73 8.12 20.07
C PHE A 83 -45.75 7.33 20.90
N HIS A 84 -47.02 7.73 20.82
CA HIS A 84 -48.12 6.93 21.34
C HIS A 84 -48.45 5.85 20.30
N TYR A 85 -48.09 4.60 20.62
CA TYR A 85 -48.35 3.45 19.78
C TYR A 85 -49.80 2.93 19.96
N ASP A 86 -50.40 2.43 18.87
CA ASP A 86 -51.69 1.73 18.96
C ASP A 86 -51.44 0.34 19.59
N PRO A 87 -52.11 -0.02 20.70
CA PRO A 87 -51.93 -1.31 21.36
C PRO A 87 -52.18 -2.50 20.42
N LYS A 88 -53.02 -2.35 19.38
CA LYS A 88 -53.30 -3.42 18.41
C LYS A 88 -52.13 -3.68 17.45
N LEU A 89 -51.27 -2.69 17.22
CA LEU A 89 -50.18 -2.74 16.24
C LEU A 89 -48.79 -2.66 16.87
N LEU A 90 -48.70 -2.60 18.21
CA LEU A 90 -47.47 -2.41 18.96
C LEU A 90 -46.35 -3.37 18.53
N ALA A 91 -46.67 -4.66 18.38
CA ALA A 91 -45.69 -5.68 17.99
C ALA A 91 -45.17 -5.47 16.56
N ALA A 92 -46.05 -5.13 15.61
CA ALA A 92 -45.67 -4.88 14.23
C ALA A 92 -44.84 -3.60 14.10
N GLN A 93 -45.24 -2.52 14.79
CA GLN A 93 -44.51 -1.25 14.81
C GLN A 93 -43.12 -1.40 15.44
N GLY A 94 -43.02 -2.11 16.58
CA GLY A 94 -41.73 -2.42 17.21
C GLY A 94 -40.81 -3.24 16.31
N THR A 95 -41.37 -4.24 15.60
CA THR A 95 -40.60 -5.10 14.69
C THR A 95 -40.08 -4.32 13.48
N LEU A 96 -40.91 -3.49 12.85
CA LEU A 96 -40.49 -2.63 11.74
C LEU A 96 -39.43 -1.62 12.17
N GLN A 97 -39.55 -1.06 13.37
CA GLN A 97 -38.55 -0.14 13.89
C GLN A 97 -37.20 -0.84 14.15
N ALA A 98 -37.23 -2.03 14.76
CA ALA A 98 -36.03 -2.82 15.00
C ALA A 98 -35.37 -3.26 13.68
N SER A 99 -36.15 -3.61 12.66
CA SER A 99 -35.61 -3.98 11.36
C SER A 99 -34.91 -2.82 10.66
N ILE A 100 -35.42 -1.58 10.78
CA ILE A 100 -34.73 -0.39 10.25
C ILE A 100 -33.33 -0.25 10.87
N ILE A 101 -33.20 -0.38 12.19
CA ILE A 101 -31.89 -0.31 12.86
C ILE A 101 -30.97 -1.42 12.36
N PHE A 102 -31.49 -2.63 12.19
CA PHE A 102 -30.74 -3.75 11.63
C PHE A 102 -30.24 -3.46 10.21
N PHE A 103 -31.12 -2.96 9.32
CA PHE A 103 -30.75 -2.62 7.93
C PHE A 103 -29.71 -1.51 7.85
N ILE A 104 -29.80 -0.49 8.71
CA ILE A 104 -28.81 0.60 8.78
C ILE A 104 -27.42 0.04 9.15
N ASN A 105 -27.35 -0.87 10.12
CA ASN A 105 -26.08 -1.51 10.50
C ASN A 105 -25.56 -2.41 9.38
N LEU A 106 -26.44 -3.21 8.76
CA LEU A 106 -26.09 -4.08 7.64
C LEU A 106 -25.56 -3.28 6.44
N GLU A 107 -26.21 -2.18 6.09
CA GLU A 107 -25.78 -1.28 5.02
C GLU A 107 -24.39 -0.71 5.29
N TYR A 108 -24.13 -0.27 6.54
CA TYR A 108 -22.79 0.18 6.94
C TYR A 108 -21.72 -0.91 6.74
N PHE A 109 -21.99 -2.15 7.15
CA PHE A 109 -21.05 -3.26 6.94
C PHE A 109 -20.82 -3.57 5.46
N MET A 110 -21.89 -3.62 4.66
CA MET A 110 -21.76 -3.87 3.22
C MET A 110 -20.98 -2.76 2.51
N LEU A 111 -21.25 -1.50 2.86
CA LEU A 111 -20.54 -0.35 2.30
C LEU A 111 -19.07 -0.34 2.73
N LYS A 112 -18.78 -0.74 3.98
CA LYS A 112 -17.43 -0.92 4.49
C LYS A 112 -16.64 -1.91 3.65
N ASP A 113 -17.20 -3.10 3.44
CA ASP A 113 -16.55 -4.15 2.67
C ASP A 113 -16.42 -3.78 1.18
N PHE A 114 -17.44 -3.10 0.63
CA PHE A 114 -17.42 -2.62 -0.74
C PHE A 114 -16.31 -1.58 -0.97
N LEU A 115 -16.23 -0.56 -0.13
CA LEU A 115 -15.17 0.46 -0.22
C LEU A 115 -13.79 -0.14 0.04
N LYS A 116 -13.67 -1.13 0.94
CA LYS A 116 -12.41 -1.85 1.14
C LYS A 116 -11.97 -2.56 -0.14
N LYS A 117 -12.88 -3.25 -0.84
CA LYS A 117 -12.59 -3.90 -2.12
C LYS A 117 -12.27 -2.90 -3.23
N LEU A 118 -12.97 -1.76 -3.29
CA LEU A 118 -12.69 -0.71 -4.27
C LEU A 118 -11.35 0.00 -4.06
N THR A 119 -10.92 0.11 -2.80
CA THR A 119 -9.64 0.74 -2.41
C THR A 119 -8.53 -0.27 -2.17
N GLU A 120 -8.77 -1.54 -2.44
CA GLU A 120 -7.74 -2.56 -2.33
C GLU A 120 -6.69 -2.31 -3.42
N GLU A 121 -5.46 -2.10 -2.97
CA GLU A 121 -4.33 -1.91 -3.87
C GLU A 121 -4.15 -3.17 -4.73
N LYS A 122 -4.19 -3.01 -6.06
CA LYS A 122 -3.93 -4.12 -6.98
C LYS A 122 -2.44 -4.42 -6.99
N GLY A 123 -2.03 -5.46 -6.29
CA GLY A 123 -0.69 -6.03 -6.43
C GLY A 123 -0.49 -6.65 -7.81
N GLU A 124 0.73 -6.64 -8.30
CA GLU A 124 1.09 -7.29 -9.57
C GLU A 124 1.58 -8.71 -9.29
N LEU A 125 1.01 -9.69 -9.99
CA LEU A 125 1.43 -11.09 -9.88
C LEU A 125 2.51 -11.39 -10.92
N ILE A 126 3.72 -11.72 -10.47
CA ILE A 126 4.86 -12.07 -11.32
C ILE A 126 5.18 -13.55 -11.12
N ALA A 127 4.37 -14.42 -11.73
CA ALA A 127 4.37 -15.87 -11.43
C ALA A 127 5.73 -16.58 -11.63
N HIS A 128 6.59 -16.09 -12.52
CA HIS A 128 7.92 -16.66 -12.76
C HIS A 128 8.93 -16.34 -11.65
N LEU A 129 8.68 -15.29 -10.86
CA LEU A 129 9.58 -14.82 -9.81
C LEU A 129 9.03 -15.14 -8.42
N HIS A 130 7.72 -14.96 -8.22
CA HIS A 130 7.04 -15.21 -6.96
C HIS A 130 5.54 -15.50 -7.17
N MET A 131 4.97 -16.47 -6.44
CA MET A 131 3.58 -16.93 -6.64
C MET A 131 2.50 -16.07 -5.96
N HIS A 132 2.89 -15.00 -5.26
CA HIS A 132 1.96 -14.07 -4.62
C HIS A 132 2.06 -12.67 -5.25
N PRO A 133 0.99 -11.86 -5.15
CA PRO A 133 1.02 -10.48 -5.61
C PRO A 133 2.07 -9.67 -4.84
N LEU A 134 2.82 -8.88 -5.60
CA LEU A 134 3.82 -7.94 -5.12
C LEU A 134 3.20 -6.55 -5.04
N PHE A 135 3.39 -5.88 -3.91
CA PHE A 135 2.90 -4.52 -3.66
C PHE A 135 4.07 -3.56 -3.62
N PHE A 136 3.91 -2.37 -4.19
CA PHE A 136 4.95 -1.37 -4.17
C PHE A 136 4.92 -0.64 -2.84
N ASP A 137 5.99 -0.75 -2.05
CA ASP A 137 6.08 -0.14 -0.73
C ASP A 137 7.22 0.89 -0.66
N THR A 138 6.95 1.95 0.09
CA THR A 138 7.81 3.12 0.28
C THR A 138 8.11 3.24 1.77
N GLY A 139 9.38 3.04 2.15
CA GLY A 139 9.82 3.19 3.54
C GLY A 139 10.43 1.93 4.18
N LEU A 140 10.75 0.91 3.38
CA LEU A 140 11.44 -0.29 3.86
C LEU A 140 12.92 0.00 4.15
N LYS A 141 13.21 0.47 5.37
CA LYS A 141 14.61 0.66 5.79
C LYS A 141 15.31 -0.69 5.97
N CYS A 142 16.51 -0.81 5.42
CA CYS A 142 17.42 -1.94 5.64
C CYS A 142 16.95 -3.31 5.08
N HIS A 143 16.06 -3.32 4.10
CA HIS A 143 15.67 -4.54 3.39
C HIS A 143 16.67 -4.90 2.28
N ARG A 144 16.84 -6.19 2.01
CA ARG A 144 17.69 -6.71 0.93
C ARG A 144 16.82 -7.33 -0.14
N CYS A 145 17.17 -7.11 -1.40
CA CYS A 145 16.49 -7.76 -2.52
C CYS A 145 16.75 -9.26 -2.49
N ASP A 146 15.73 -10.12 -2.53
CA ASP A 146 15.91 -11.57 -2.54
C ASP A 146 16.57 -12.09 -3.83
N VAL A 147 16.47 -11.34 -4.93
CA VAL A 147 17.02 -11.74 -6.23
C VAL A 147 18.50 -11.36 -6.35
N CYS A 148 18.87 -10.13 -6.02
CA CYS A 148 20.25 -9.64 -6.18
C CYS A 148 21.02 -9.48 -4.86
N SER A 149 20.38 -9.75 -3.72
CA SER A 149 20.93 -9.59 -2.35
C SER A 149 21.42 -8.19 -1.97
N ASP A 150 21.33 -7.21 -2.87
CA ASP A 150 21.70 -5.83 -2.59
C ASP A 150 20.73 -5.18 -1.60
N ALA A 151 21.30 -4.42 -0.67
CA ALA A 151 20.53 -3.56 0.22
C ALA A 151 19.82 -2.45 -0.58
N THR A 152 18.56 -2.18 -0.22
CA THR A 152 17.83 -1.03 -0.74
C THR A 152 18.52 0.26 -0.29
N LYS A 153 19.12 0.98 -1.25
CA LYS A 153 19.84 2.24 -0.99
C LYS A 153 18.86 3.42 -0.97
N GLY A 154 19.15 4.40 -0.11
CA GLY A 154 18.40 5.67 -0.02
C GLY A 154 18.53 6.50 -1.30
N PRO A 155 17.61 7.45 -1.56
CA PRO A 155 16.89 8.25 -0.56
C PRO A 155 15.47 7.77 -0.18
N HIS A 156 14.86 6.86 -0.92
CA HIS A 156 13.41 6.57 -0.77
C HIS A 156 13.05 5.16 -0.28
N TYR A 157 14.02 4.27 -0.06
CA TYR A 157 13.79 2.91 0.48
C TYR A 157 12.58 2.21 -0.17
N ILE A 158 12.62 2.13 -1.51
CA ILE A 158 11.54 1.59 -2.34
C ILE A 158 11.81 0.13 -2.71
N ALA A 159 10.80 -0.72 -2.57
CA ALA A 159 10.85 -2.12 -2.96
C ALA A 159 9.44 -2.63 -3.29
N TYR A 160 9.37 -3.68 -4.10
CA TYR A 160 8.16 -4.48 -4.26
C TYR A 160 8.19 -5.59 -3.22
N ARG A 161 7.22 -5.60 -2.31
CA ARG A 161 7.14 -6.57 -1.21
C ARG A 161 5.92 -7.45 -1.33
N CYS A 162 6.10 -8.75 -1.12
CA CYS A 162 5.00 -9.66 -0.90
C CYS A 162 4.57 -9.61 0.58
N ARG A 163 3.29 -9.34 0.84
CA ARG A 163 2.74 -9.30 2.21
C ARG A 163 2.61 -10.69 2.87
N THR A 164 2.64 -11.77 2.09
CA THR A 164 2.44 -13.15 2.58
C THR A 164 3.75 -13.83 2.96
N CYS A 165 4.78 -13.68 2.13
CA CYS A 165 6.03 -14.44 2.24
C CYS A 165 7.24 -13.59 2.59
N ASP A 166 7.04 -12.29 2.75
CA ASP A 166 8.12 -11.33 2.99
C ASP A 166 9.17 -11.23 1.87
N PHE A 167 8.79 -11.60 0.64
CA PHE A 167 9.68 -11.53 -0.52
C PHE A 167 9.85 -10.07 -0.96
N ASP A 168 11.09 -9.59 -1.01
CA ASP A 168 11.48 -8.22 -1.33
C ASP A 168 12.21 -8.16 -2.68
N LEU A 169 11.71 -7.34 -3.59
CA LEU A 169 12.25 -7.17 -4.93
C LEU A 169 12.61 -5.71 -5.18
N CYS A 170 13.89 -5.44 -5.46
CA CYS A 170 14.33 -4.10 -5.78
C CYS A 170 13.83 -3.64 -7.16
N PRO A 171 13.70 -2.32 -7.41
CA PRO A 171 13.18 -1.83 -8.68
C PRO A 171 14.04 -2.19 -9.89
N ARG A 172 15.36 -2.40 -9.69
CA ARG A 172 16.26 -2.86 -10.76
C ARG A 172 15.93 -4.28 -11.21
N CYS A 173 15.75 -5.21 -10.28
CA CYS A 173 15.37 -6.59 -10.57
C CYS A 173 13.95 -6.67 -11.14
N TYR A 174 13.02 -5.87 -10.60
CA TYR A 174 11.67 -5.77 -11.13
C TYR A 174 11.67 -5.35 -12.61
N LYS A 175 12.45 -4.33 -13.01
CA LYS A 175 12.58 -3.94 -14.43
C LYS A 175 13.20 -5.01 -15.33
N GLN A 176 14.04 -5.90 -14.78
CA GLN A 176 14.68 -6.97 -15.54
C GLN A 176 13.78 -8.18 -15.76
N LYS A 177 12.65 -8.29 -15.04
CA LYS A 177 11.70 -9.42 -15.14
C LYS A 177 11.21 -9.66 -16.57
N ASP A 178 10.92 -8.58 -17.29
CA ASP A 178 10.34 -8.66 -18.63
C ASP A 178 11.37 -9.17 -19.66
N LYS A 179 12.67 -8.98 -19.41
CA LYS A 179 13.74 -9.46 -20.29
C LYS A 179 13.98 -10.97 -20.17
N GLN A 180 13.71 -11.55 -19.01
CA GLN A 180 13.89 -12.99 -18.78
C GLN A 180 12.72 -13.81 -19.34
N SER A 181 11.52 -13.25 -19.38
CA SER A 181 10.33 -13.93 -19.92
C SER A 181 10.29 -14.06 -21.46
N SER A 182 11.25 -13.45 -22.19
CA SER A 182 11.29 -13.46 -23.65
C SER A 182 12.28 -14.48 -24.25
N LYS A 183 12.90 -15.32 -23.42
CA LYS A 183 13.77 -16.42 -23.85
C LYS A 183 13.08 -17.75 -23.62
#